data_AF-A0A3M1S6Z7-F1
#
_entry.id   AF-A0A3M1S6Z7-F1
#
_cell.length_a   1.000
_cell.length_b   1.000
_cell.length_c   1.000
_cell.angle_alpha   90.00
_cell.angle_beta   90.00
_cell.angle_gamma   90.00
#
_symmetry.space_group_name_H-M   'P 1'
#
loop_
_entity.id
_entity.type
_entity.pdbx_description
1 polymer ?
#
loop_
_entity_poly.entity_id
_entity_poly.type
_entity_poly.pdbx_seq_one_letter_code
_entity_poly.pdbx_strand_id
1 'polypeptide(L)'
;RLELPADAKVAYLTQTTLSVDDAERIVRRLKTRFPHIVGPPRDDICYATQNRQEAVRRMAASADIVLVVGSRNSSNSRRLAEIAESMGVEARLIDGPEHLQPQWFRDDQTVGITAGASAPEHLVQGCVDWLRERFEASVESFALREENVRFPLPVELRSEFDATS
;
A
#
# COMPACT_ATOMS: atom_id res chain seq x y z
N ARG A 1 11.33 -20.67 17.51
CA ARG A 1 12.36 -19.82 18.16
C ARG A 1 13.68 -20.13 17.46
N LEU A 2 14.45 -19.13 17.03
CA LEU A 2 15.79 -19.37 16.47
C LEU A 2 16.78 -19.56 17.62
N GLU A 3 17.46 -20.71 17.65
CA GLU A 3 18.47 -21.04 18.65
C GLU A 3 19.84 -20.76 18.05
N LEU A 4 20.37 -19.58 18.35
CA LEU A 4 21.69 -19.14 17.92
C LEU A 4 22.56 -18.79 19.15
N PRO A 5 23.87 -19.09 19.09
CA PRO A 5 24.84 -18.65 20.09
C PRO A 5 24.80 -17.14 20.32
N ALA A 6 25.20 -16.68 21.51
CA ALA A 6 25.16 -15.27 21.88
C ALA A 6 26.14 -14.41 21.06
N ASP A 7 27.22 -15.00 20.57
CA ASP A 7 28.30 -14.42 19.76
C ASP A 7 28.10 -14.65 18.25
N ALA A 8 26.98 -15.24 17.84
CA ALA A 8 26.70 -15.49 16.44
C ALA A 8 26.69 -14.17 15.64
N LYS A 9 27.37 -14.18 14.48
CA LYS A 9 27.29 -13.10 13.51
C LYS A 9 25.94 -13.20 12.78
N VAL A 10 25.02 -12.30 13.10
CA VAL A 10 23.66 -12.29 12.55
C VAL A 10 23.46 -11.03 11.72
N ALA A 11 22.82 -11.19 10.56
CA ALA A 11 22.27 -10.09 9.78
C ALA A 11 20.80 -10.36 9.49
N TYR A 12 20.00 -9.31 9.26
CA TYR A 12 18.62 -9.45 8.81
C TYR A 12 18.37 -8.67 7.52
N LEU A 13 17.36 -9.14 6.77
CA LEU A 13 16.78 -8.48 5.62
C LEU A 13 15.26 -8.48 5.80
N THR A 14 14.58 -7.50 5.23
CA THR A 14 13.12 -7.40 5.26
C THR A 14 12.53 -7.48 3.85
N GLN A 15 11.32 -8.03 3.75
CA GLN A 15 10.59 -8.04 2.49
C GLN A 15 10.04 -6.64 2.18
N THR A 16 10.15 -6.20 0.93
CA THR A 16 9.88 -4.81 0.48
C THR A 16 8.41 -4.36 0.64
N THR A 17 7.49 -5.30 0.78
CA THR A 17 6.03 -5.07 0.84
C THR A 17 5.45 -5.30 2.24
N LEU A 18 6.30 -5.41 3.27
CA LEU A 18 5.81 -5.56 4.64
C LEU A 18 5.15 -4.27 5.14
N SER A 19 4.32 -4.45 6.15
CA SER A 19 3.97 -3.37 7.09
C SER A 19 5.23 -2.71 7.64
N VAL A 20 5.28 -1.37 7.61
CA VAL A 20 6.36 -0.64 8.27
C VAL A 20 6.34 -0.89 9.78
N ASP A 21 5.18 -0.79 10.43
CA ASP A 21 5.08 -0.93 11.89
C ASP A 21 5.38 -2.36 12.37
N ASP A 22 4.90 -3.39 11.67
CA ASP A 22 5.16 -4.77 12.08
C ASP A 22 6.62 -5.14 11.86
N ALA A 23 7.22 -4.68 10.76
CA ALA A 23 8.65 -4.85 10.53
C ALA A 23 9.45 -4.18 11.63
N GLU A 24 9.16 -2.93 11.98
CA GLU A 24 9.83 -2.22 13.08
C GLU A 24 9.67 -2.94 14.43
N ARG A 25 8.47 -3.47 14.70
CA ARG A 25 8.20 -4.22 15.94
C ARG A 25 9.02 -5.51 16.00
N ILE A 26 9.17 -6.22 14.89
CA ILE A 26 9.98 -7.43 14.80
C ILE A 26 11.47 -7.09 14.90
N VAL A 27 11.93 -6.07 14.17
CA VAL A 27 13.32 -5.59 14.20
C VAL A 27 13.72 -5.16 15.60
N ARG A 28 12.86 -4.45 16.33
CA ARG A 28 13.10 -4.10 17.74
C ARG A 28 13.34 -5.34 18.61
N ARG A 29 12.51 -6.38 18.46
CA ARG A 29 12.69 -7.66 19.18
C ARG A 29 13.98 -8.38 18.78
N LEU A 30 14.34 -8.36 17.50
CA LEU A 30 15.60 -8.93 17.01
C LEU A 30 16.81 -8.22 17.62
N LYS A 31 16.82 -6.88 17.65
CA LYS A 31 17.89 -6.08 18.26
C LYS A 31 18.02 -6.32 19.77
N THR A 32 16.92 -6.50 20.49
CA THR A 32 16.97 -6.87 21.92
C THR A 32 17.59 -8.26 22.13
N ARG A 33 17.31 -9.24 21.27
CA ARG A 33 17.82 -10.61 21.40
C ARG A 33 19.26 -10.77 20.89
N PHE A 34 19.62 -10.02 19.86
CA PHE A 34 20.92 -10.06 19.19
C PHE A 34 21.49 -8.63 19.11
N PRO A 35 22.12 -8.11 20.18
CA PRO A 35 22.58 -6.72 20.24
C PRO A 35 23.59 -6.33 19.14
N HIS A 36 24.31 -7.31 18.59
CA HIS A 36 25.29 -7.14 17.51
C HIS A 36 24.73 -7.44 16.11
N ILE A 37 23.40 -7.58 15.96
CA ILE A 37 22.79 -7.86 14.66
C ILE A 37 23.01 -6.71 13.68
N VAL A 38 23.41 -7.04 12.45
CA VAL A 38 23.62 -6.07 11.38
C VAL A 38 22.36 -5.98 10.52
N GLY A 39 21.84 -4.77 10.34
CA GLY A 39 20.75 -4.47 9.41
C GLY A 39 21.27 -3.87 8.11
N PRO A 40 20.38 -3.70 7.12
CA PRO A 40 20.70 -2.95 5.91
C PRO A 40 20.99 -1.47 6.23
N PRO A 41 21.82 -0.78 5.41
CA PRO A 41 22.16 0.64 5.62
C PRO A 41 20.98 1.61 5.38
N ARG A 42 19.89 1.15 4.75
CA ARG A 42 18.59 1.82 4.59
C ARG A 42 17.50 0.78 4.81
N ASP A 43 16.32 1.16 5.29
CA ASP A 43 15.19 0.21 5.45
C ASP A 43 14.88 -0.51 4.13
N ASP A 44 14.76 -1.85 4.13
CA ASP A 44 14.50 -2.59 2.88
C ASP A 44 13.03 -2.47 2.42
N ILE A 45 12.15 -1.87 3.22
CA ILE A 45 10.79 -1.55 2.78
C ILE A 45 10.89 -0.41 1.77
N CYS A 46 10.50 -0.69 0.53
CA CYS A 46 10.61 0.26 -0.58
C CYS A 46 9.82 1.55 -0.31
N TYR A 47 10.32 2.69 -0.81
CA TYR A 47 9.69 4.01 -0.69
C TYR A 47 8.22 3.99 -1.14
N ALA A 48 7.91 3.25 -2.21
CA ALA A 48 6.56 3.14 -2.77
C ALA A 48 5.56 2.54 -1.77
N THR A 49 6.01 1.56 -0.98
CA THR A 49 5.24 0.94 0.10
C THR A 49 5.02 1.95 1.23
N GLN A 50 6.09 2.61 1.69
CA GLN A 50 6.01 3.59 2.79
C GLN A 50 5.08 4.76 2.46
N ASN A 51 5.24 5.36 1.28
CA ASN A 51 4.44 6.49 0.82
C ASN A 51 2.95 6.14 0.75
N ARG A 52 2.61 4.95 0.21
CA ARG A 52 1.21 4.50 0.12
C ARG A 52 0.62 4.23 1.50
N GLN A 53 1.39 3.60 2.41
CA GLN A 53 0.94 3.39 3.78
C GLN A 53 0.69 4.71 4.52
N GLU A 54 1.54 5.73 4.34
CA GLU A 54 1.34 7.06 4.94
C GLU A 54 0.16 7.81 4.30
N ALA A 55 -0.02 7.71 2.98
CA ALA A 55 -1.17 8.25 2.26
C ALA A 55 -2.49 7.69 2.81
N VAL A 56 -2.58 6.38 3.01
CA VAL A 56 -3.77 5.76 3.58
C VAL A 56 -4.02 6.20 5.01
N ARG A 57 -3.00 6.31 5.88
CA ARG A 57 -3.20 6.79 7.25
C ARG A 57 -3.81 8.19 7.30
N ARG A 58 -3.31 9.12 6.48
CA ARG A 58 -3.82 10.48 6.47
C ARG A 58 -5.18 10.60 5.81
N MET A 59 -5.42 9.85 4.73
CA MET A 59 -6.73 9.78 4.09
C MET A 59 -7.78 9.20 5.04
N ALA A 60 -7.44 8.14 5.78
CA ALA A 60 -8.33 7.51 6.75
C ALA A 60 -8.74 8.49 7.87
N ALA A 61 -7.88 9.44 8.26
CA ALA A 61 -8.21 10.42 9.30
C ALA A 61 -9.39 11.33 8.95
N SER A 62 -9.76 11.44 7.66
CA SER A 62 -10.88 12.25 7.17
C SER A 62 -11.91 11.45 6.37
N ALA A 63 -11.86 10.12 6.39
CA ALA A 63 -12.78 9.25 5.66
C ALA A 63 -13.68 8.46 6.62
N ASP A 64 -14.95 8.29 6.25
CA ASP A 64 -15.89 7.41 6.96
C ASP A 64 -15.70 5.95 6.56
N ILE A 65 -15.29 5.72 5.31
CA ILE A 65 -14.99 4.41 4.74
C ILE A 65 -13.83 4.53 3.74
N VAL A 66 -12.94 3.53 3.73
CA VAL A 66 -11.83 3.45 2.78
C VAL A 66 -12.02 2.26 1.83
N LEU A 67 -12.03 2.56 0.54
CA LEU A 67 -11.99 1.57 -0.53
C LEU A 67 -10.54 1.36 -0.96
N VAL A 68 -10.08 0.11 -0.91
CA VAL A 68 -8.78 -0.29 -1.42
C VAL A 68 -8.99 -1.12 -2.68
N VAL A 69 -8.61 -0.58 -3.83
CA VAL A 69 -8.69 -1.27 -5.11
C VAL A 69 -7.47 -2.18 -5.30
N GLY A 70 -7.72 -3.48 -5.48
CA GLY A 70 -6.72 -4.48 -5.77
C GLY A 70 -7.07 -5.86 -5.23
N SER A 71 -6.30 -6.86 -5.65
CA SER A 71 -6.64 -8.24 -5.36
C SER A 71 -6.47 -8.64 -3.90
N ARG A 72 -7.39 -9.47 -3.42
CA ARG A 72 -7.27 -10.21 -2.16
C ARG A 72 -6.03 -11.10 -2.08
N ASN A 73 -5.35 -11.39 -3.20
CA ASN A 73 -4.10 -12.12 -3.20
C ASN A 73 -2.86 -11.21 -3.07
N SER A 74 -3.02 -9.89 -3.18
CA SER A 74 -1.94 -8.91 -3.04
C SER A 74 -1.67 -8.56 -1.58
N SER A 75 -0.45 -8.84 -1.11
CA SER A 75 0.00 -8.45 0.24
C SER A 75 -0.04 -6.94 0.45
N ASN A 76 0.34 -6.16 -0.57
CA ASN A 76 0.33 -4.71 -0.46
C ASN A 76 -1.10 -4.18 -0.32
N SER A 77 -2.04 -4.67 -1.13
CA SER A 77 -3.43 -4.21 -1.06
C SER A 77 -4.08 -4.57 0.27
N ARG A 78 -3.87 -5.80 0.78
CA ARG A 78 -4.32 -6.16 2.14
C ARG A 78 -3.74 -5.24 3.20
N ARG A 79 -2.45 -4.92 3.11
CA ARG A 79 -1.80 -4.06 4.10
C ARG A 79 -2.39 -2.65 4.13
N LEU A 80 -2.77 -2.09 2.99
CA LEU A 80 -3.44 -0.79 2.94
C LEU A 80 -4.80 -0.85 3.64
N ALA A 81 -5.58 -1.91 3.44
CA ALA A 81 -6.86 -2.10 4.13
C ALA A 81 -6.67 -2.26 5.65
N GLU A 82 -5.73 -3.12 6.08
CA GLU A 82 -5.38 -3.31 7.49
C GLU A 82 -4.97 -2.00 8.17
N ILE A 83 -4.29 -1.09 7.46
CA ILE A 83 -3.89 0.22 7.99
C ILE A 83 -5.11 1.10 8.22
N ALA A 84 -6.04 1.18 7.29
CA ALA A 84 -7.28 1.93 7.48
C ALA A 84 -8.10 1.37 8.66
N GLU A 85 -8.23 0.04 8.76
CA GLU A 85 -8.89 -0.62 9.90
C GLU A 85 -8.19 -0.31 11.23
N SER A 86 -6.85 -0.27 11.25
CA SER A 86 -6.08 0.06 12.46
C SER A 86 -6.27 1.51 12.92
N MET A 87 -6.74 2.39 12.03
CA MET A 87 -7.13 3.76 12.33
C MET A 87 -8.58 3.87 12.83
N GLY A 88 -9.31 2.75 12.92
CA GLY A 88 -10.70 2.73 13.35
C GLY A 88 -11.71 3.04 12.25
N VAL A 89 -11.27 3.05 10.98
CA VAL A 89 -12.12 3.35 9.83
C VAL A 89 -12.48 2.05 9.12
N GLU A 90 -13.73 1.92 8.68
CA GLU A 90 -14.16 0.77 7.90
C GLU A 90 -13.36 0.71 6.58
N ALA A 91 -12.79 -0.44 6.24
CA ALA A 91 -12.07 -0.64 5.00
C ALA A 91 -12.66 -1.78 4.16
N ARG A 92 -12.70 -1.61 2.83
CA ARG A 92 -13.15 -2.64 1.88
C ARG A 92 -12.10 -2.86 0.81
N LEU A 93 -11.56 -4.08 0.73
CA LEU A 93 -10.67 -4.51 -0.33
C LEU A 93 -11.49 -5.12 -1.49
N ILE A 94 -11.44 -4.48 -2.66
CA ILE A 94 -12.24 -4.84 -3.84
C ILE A 94 -11.37 -4.97 -5.08
N ASP A 95 -11.72 -5.90 -5.97
CA ASP A 95 -11.01 -6.08 -7.24
C ASP A 95 -11.35 -4.97 -8.26
N GLY A 96 -12.56 -4.39 -8.19
CA GLY A 96 -13.05 -3.40 -9.14
C GLY A 96 -14.46 -2.87 -8.81
N PRO A 97 -14.99 -1.95 -9.64
CA PRO A 97 -16.28 -1.29 -9.40
C PRO A 97 -17.48 -2.24 -9.35
N GLU A 98 -17.42 -3.39 -10.03
CA GLU A 98 -18.46 -4.42 -10.02
C GLU A 98 -18.69 -5.05 -8.65
N HIS A 99 -17.73 -4.91 -7.73
CA HIS A 99 -17.83 -5.40 -6.36
C HIS A 99 -18.43 -4.38 -5.38
N LEU A 100 -18.66 -3.13 -5.83
CA LEU A 100 -19.26 -2.08 -5.00
C LEU A 100 -20.72 -2.39 -4.69
N GLN A 101 -21.11 -2.17 -3.44
CA GLN A 101 -22.48 -2.38 -3.00
C GLN A 101 -23.08 -1.07 -2.46
N PRO A 102 -24.25 -0.63 -2.95
CA PRO A 102 -24.87 0.64 -2.53
C PRO A 102 -25.07 0.76 -1.01
N GLN A 103 -25.37 -0.35 -0.33
CA GLN A 103 -25.58 -0.38 1.11
C GLN A 103 -24.33 -0.05 1.96
N TRP A 104 -23.14 0.01 1.37
CA TRP A 104 -21.94 0.46 2.09
C TRP A 104 -21.90 1.96 2.28
N PHE A 105 -22.80 2.69 1.61
CA PHE A 105 -22.68 4.13 1.40
C PHE A 105 -23.89 4.89 1.93
N ARG A 106 -23.65 6.11 2.41
CA ARG A 106 -24.64 7.10 2.88
C ARG A 106 -24.40 8.44 2.17
N ASP A 107 -25.42 9.26 2.06
CA ASP A 107 -25.37 10.53 1.30
C ASP A 107 -24.42 11.58 1.90
N ASP A 108 -24.12 11.51 3.20
CA ASP A 108 -23.34 12.51 3.95
C ASP A 108 -21.93 12.04 4.34
N GLN A 109 -21.38 11.06 3.63
CA GLN A 109 -20.11 10.44 3.97
C GLN A 109 -18.95 10.91 3.09
N THR A 110 -17.73 10.80 3.63
CA THR A 110 -16.48 10.91 2.87
C THR A 110 -15.93 9.51 2.58
N VAL A 111 -15.79 9.17 1.29
CA VAL A 111 -15.20 7.90 0.84
C VAL A 111 -13.75 8.11 0.43
N GLY A 112 -12.82 7.51 1.16
CA GLY A 112 -11.42 7.45 0.76
C GLY A 112 -11.19 6.35 -0.27
N ILE A 113 -10.53 6.64 -1.39
CA ILE A 113 -10.20 5.63 -2.41
C ILE A 113 -8.69 5.58 -2.59
N THR A 114 -8.13 4.39 -2.47
CA THR A 114 -6.71 4.11 -2.71
C THR A 114 -6.57 2.82 -3.50
N ALA A 115 -5.35 2.54 -3.95
CA ALA A 115 -5.07 1.37 -4.79
C ALA A 115 -3.75 0.70 -4.40
N GLY A 116 -3.73 -0.63 -4.51
CA GLY A 116 -2.49 -1.38 -4.42
C GLY A 116 -1.56 -1.06 -5.59
N ALA A 117 -0.25 -1.26 -5.42
CA ALA A 117 0.74 -0.95 -6.46
C ALA A 117 0.52 -1.69 -7.80
N SER A 118 -0.21 -2.81 -7.80
CA SER A 118 -0.52 -3.61 -8.98
C SER A 118 -1.92 -3.36 -9.56
N ALA A 119 -2.70 -2.45 -8.99
CA ALA A 119 -4.07 -2.18 -9.45
C ALA A 119 -4.03 -1.23 -10.66
N PRO A 120 -4.68 -1.60 -11.79
CA PRO A 120 -4.82 -0.70 -12.93
C PRO A 120 -5.62 0.57 -12.61
N GLU A 121 -5.16 1.72 -13.12
CA GLU A 121 -5.79 3.02 -12.91
C GLU A 121 -7.27 3.05 -13.33
N HIS A 122 -7.63 2.38 -14.42
CA HIS A 122 -9.02 2.35 -14.90
C HIS A 122 -10.00 1.71 -13.91
N LEU A 123 -9.54 0.80 -13.03
CA LEU A 123 -10.39 0.22 -11.99
C LEU A 123 -10.65 1.23 -10.86
N VAL A 124 -9.64 2.05 -10.54
CA VAL A 124 -9.79 3.14 -9.57
C VAL A 124 -10.78 4.17 -10.10
N GLN A 125 -10.60 4.62 -11.35
CA GLN A 125 -11.52 5.56 -11.99
C GLN A 125 -12.94 4.98 -12.12
N GLY A 126 -13.07 3.70 -12.45
CA GLY A 126 -14.37 3.03 -12.47
C GLY A 126 -15.08 3.06 -11.11
N CYS A 127 -14.36 2.95 -10.00
CA CYS A 127 -14.95 3.09 -8.66
C CYS A 127 -15.38 4.53 -8.37
N VAL A 128 -14.59 5.51 -8.79
CA VAL A 128 -14.90 6.94 -8.67
C VAL A 128 -16.19 7.28 -9.45
N ASP A 129 -16.25 6.85 -10.71
CA ASP A 129 -17.40 7.11 -11.58
C ASP A 129 -18.66 6.42 -11.08
N TRP A 130 -18.54 5.19 -10.56
CA TRP A 130 -19.66 4.48 -9.95
C TRP A 130 -20.28 5.26 -8.77
N LEU A 131 -19.46 5.91 -7.94
CA LEU A 131 -19.93 6.75 -6.83
C LEU A 131 -20.53 8.07 -7.33
N ARG A 132 -19.93 8.70 -8.33
CA ARG A 132 -20.48 9.91 -8.96
C ARG A 132 -21.87 9.68 -9.55
N GLU A 133 -22.04 8.59 -10.28
CA GLU A 133 -23.31 8.28 -10.97
C GLU A 133 -24.45 7.98 -10.00
N ARG A 134 -24.15 7.43 -8.82
CA ARG A 134 -25.18 6.95 -7.87
C ARG A 134 -25.46 7.92 -6.72
N PHE A 135 -24.46 8.68 -6.32
CA PHE A 135 -24.52 9.55 -5.14
C PHE A 135 -24.19 11.01 -5.45
N GLU A 136 -24.02 11.37 -6.73
CA GLU A 136 -23.65 12.73 -7.16
C GLU A 136 -22.38 13.26 -6.46
N ALA A 137 -21.46 12.34 -6.14
CA ALA A 137 -20.29 12.64 -5.31
C ALA A 137 -19.32 13.63 -5.98
N SER A 138 -18.83 14.60 -5.20
CA SER A 138 -17.67 15.41 -5.57
C SER A 138 -16.37 14.64 -5.34
N VAL A 139 -15.35 14.89 -6.17
CA VAL A 139 -14.06 14.20 -6.09
C VAL A 139 -12.94 15.21 -5.87
N GLU A 140 -12.11 14.92 -4.88
CA GLU A 140 -10.89 15.67 -4.57
C GLU A 140 -9.68 14.72 -4.59
N SER A 141 -8.58 15.15 -5.21
CA SER A 141 -7.34 14.38 -5.21
C SER A 141 -6.51 14.70 -3.97
N PHE A 142 -6.11 13.64 -3.27
CA PHE A 142 -5.24 13.74 -2.09
C PHE A 142 -3.86 13.16 -2.40
N ALA A 143 -2.84 14.01 -2.46
CA ALA A 143 -1.45 13.58 -2.68
C ALA A 143 -0.54 14.15 -1.58
N LEU A 144 0.17 13.28 -0.86
CA LEU A 144 1.13 13.70 0.17
C LEU A 144 2.53 13.98 -0.34
N ARG A 145 2.93 13.26 -1.39
CA ARG A 145 4.27 13.31 -1.97
C ARG A 145 4.19 13.00 -3.45
N GLU A 146 4.96 13.72 -4.26
CA GLU A 146 5.16 13.37 -5.68
C GLU A 146 6.19 12.24 -5.80
N GLU A 147 5.82 11.15 -6.48
CA GLU A 147 6.74 10.06 -6.81
C GLU A 147 7.38 10.31 -8.19
N ASN A 148 8.62 10.82 -8.20
CA ASN A 148 9.35 11.15 -9.43
C ASN A 148 10.33 10.05 -9.91
N VAL A 149 10.22 8.84 -9.38
CA VAL A 149 11.14 7.73 -9.68
C VAL A 149 10.67 6.98 -10.93
N ARG A 150 11.57 6.81 -11.91
CA ARG A 150 11.33 6.00 -13.12
C ARG A 150 12.39 4.91 -13.22
N PHE A 151 11.94 3.70 -13.53
CA PHE A 151 12.82 2.57 -13.85
C PHE A 151 12.80 2.36 -15.36
N PRO A 152 13.82 2.84 -16.10
CA PRO A 152 13.85 2.66 -17.54
C PRO A 152 14.05 1.18 -17.87
N LEU A 153 13.59 0.77 -19.05
CA LEU A 153 13.82 -0.59 -19.54
C LEU A 153 15.33 -0.91 -19.59
N PRO A 154 15.72 -2.18 -19.36
CA PRO A 154 17.06 -2.68 -19.67
C PRO A 154 17.46 -2.30 -21.09
N VAL A 155 18.74 -2.01 -21.32
CA VAL A 155 19.24 -1.47 -22.60
C VAL A 155 18.93 -2.43 -23.76
N GLU A 156 18.97 -3.72 -23.48
CA GLU A 156 18.73 -4.83 -24.41
C GLU A 156 17.29 -4.85 -24.94
N LEU A 157 16.33 -4.33 -24.16
CA LEU A 157 14.91 -4.30 -24.52
C LEU A 157 14.47 -2.97 -25.13
N ARG A 158 15.37 -1.96 -25.18
CA ARG A 158 15.03 -0.64 -25.76
C ARG A 158 14.92 -0.70 -27.28
N SER A 159 15.75 -1.52 -27.93
CA SER A 159 15.76 -1.66 -29.40
C SER A 159 14.54 -2.41 -29.97
N GLU A 160 13.87 -3.25 -29.18
CA GLU A 160 12.68 -3.99 -29.64
C GLU A 160 11.42 -3.10 -29.69
N PHE A 161 11.33 -2.10 -28.80
CA PHE A 161 10.22 -1.16 -28.75
C PHE A 161 10.31 -0.07 -29.84
N ASP A 162 11.51 0.38 -30.18
CA ASP A 162 11.72 1.36 -31.26
C ASP A 162 11.46 0.76 -32.66
N ALA A 163 11.49 -0.57 -32.80
CA ALA A 163 11.22 -1.28 -34.06
C ALA A 163 9.73 -1.58 -34.30
N THR A 164 8.86 -1.31 -33.32
CA THR A 164 7.41 -1.58 -33.38
C THR A 164 6.53 -0.33 -33.19
N SER A 165 7.13 0.86 -33.09
CA SER A 165 6.42 2.16 -33.05
C SER A 165 6.45 2.88 -34.39
#